data_AF-H0TCD0-F1
#
_entry.id   AF-H0TCD0-F1
#
_cell.length_a   1.000
_cell.length_b   1.000
_cell.length_c   1.000
_cell.angle_alpha   90.00
_cell.angle_beta   90.00
_cell.angle_gamma   90.00
#
_symmetry.space_group_name_H-M   'P 1'
#
loop_
_entity.id
_entity.type
_entity.pdbx_description
1 polymer ?
#
loop_
_entity_poly.entity_id
_entity_poly.type
_entity_poly.pdbx_seq_one_letter_code
_entity_poly.pdbx_strand_id
1 'polypeptide(L)'
;MSCSQDGQTIAALDAQNSTLFLMRGAETALYRFSRFWAFSNVGRYSFLSPDGKSITLAETPSLISGANLLRDITIFPNGTSNVFFMNDYLYVDLQEGMQKYAAADGGWAERVAKFKRPTGFDASEIIRCGGHDVVSLVGSESSRYMVIADVPGSQDWLGQTGIRKLFRKHNTPVLISGGYGTCGFPLLDHKRWNATIGLASLDASGVQTYSLPYPEIRLINDDISFSKDGCFVLIQGFWLGQQGPDNTHLLAVQSQRCQ
;
A
#
# COMPACT_ATOMS: atom_id res chain seq x y z
N MET A 1 -12.47 2.33 -3.43
CA MET A 1 -12.59 3.42 -2.45
C MET A 1 -11.23 3.63 -1.83
N SER A 2 -10.83 4.87 -1.56
CA SER A 2 -9.56 5.23 -0.92
C SER A 2 -9.79 6.44 0.01
N CYS A 3 -9.03 6.50 1.10
CA CYS A 3 -9.16 7.52 2.14
C CYS A 3 -7.80 8.15 2.42
N SER A 4 -7.80 9.46 2.70
CA SER A 4 -6.63 10.14 3.27
C SER A 4 -6.30 9.55 4.65
N GLN A 5 -5.05 9.70 5.08
CA GLN A 5 -4.55 9.16 6.33
C GLN A 5 -5.25 9.76 7.56
N ASP A 6 -5.69 11.01 7.47
CA ASP A 6 -6.47 11.69 8.52
C ASP A 6 -7.98 11.38 8.46
N GLY A 7 -8.42 10.60 7.47
CA GLY A 7 -9.82 10.26 7.24
C GLY A 7 -10.70 11.43 6.79
N GLN A 8 -10.12 12.61 6.54
CA GLN A 8 -10.89 13.81 6.17
C GLN A 8 -11.33 13.79 4.72
N THR A 9 -10.59 13.14 3.82
CA THR A 9 -10.93 13.03 2.41
C THR A 9 -11.18 11.57 2.04
N ILE A 10 -12.34 11.29 1.44
CA ILE A 10 -12.70 9.96 0.95
C ILE A 10 -13.06 10.08 -0.53
N ALA A 11 -12.43 9.26 -1.35
CA ALA A 11 -12.74 9.14 -2.77
C ALA A 11 -13.25 7.72 -3.07
N ALA A 12 -14.41 7.63 -3.71
CA ALA A 12 -14.97 6.36 -4.16
C ALA A 12 -15.37 6.46 -5.62
N LEU A 13 -15.01 5.45 -6.39
CA LEU A 13 -15.40 5.35 -7.79
C LEU A 13 -16.44 4.24 -7.92
N ASP A 14 -17.58 4.58 -8.50
CA ASP A 14 -18.51 3.62 -9.05
C ASP A 14 -18.16 3.41 -10.53
N ALA A 15 -17.45 2.31 -10.80
CA ALA A 15 -17.03 1.97 -12.14
C ALA A 15 -18.23 1.67 -13.06
N GLN A 16 -19.31 1.08 -12.54
CA GLN A 16 -20.48 0.73 -13.36
C GLN A 16 -21.18 1.98 -13.88
N ASN A 17 -21.33 2.98 -13.01
CA ASN A 17 -22.00 4.24 -13.35
C ASN A 17 -21.03 5.34 -13.79
N SER A 18 -19.74 5.04 -13.94
CA SER A 18 -18.69 6.01 -14.31
C SER A 18 -18.78 7.29 -13.47
N THR A 19 -18.91 7.12 -12.17
CA THR A 19 -19.21 8.20 -11.21
C THR A 19 -18.15 8.24 -10.10
N LEU A 20 -17.63 9.42 -9.83
CA LEU A 20 -16.73 9.69 -8.71
C LEU A 20 -17.53 10.35 -7.57
N PHE A 21 -17.46 9.76 -6.41
CA PHE A 21 -17.89 10.33 -5.14
C PHE A 21 -16.67 10.85 -4.40
N LEU A 22 -16.73 12.11 -3.97
CA LEU A 22 -15.69 12.73 -3.17
C LEU A 22 -16.32 13.33 -1.92
N MET A 23 -15.76 13.03 -0.77
CA MET A 23 -16.15 13.61 0.51
C MET A 23 -14.94 14.30 1.12
N ARG A 24 -15.13 15.50 1.67
CA ARG A 24 -14.10 16.22 2.43
C ARG A 24 -14.72 16.85 3.67
N GLY A 25 -14.34 16.37 4.85
CA GLY A 25 -15.00 16.74 6.11
C GLY A 25 -16.48 16.38 6.06
N ALA A 26 -17.35 17.39 6.12
CA ALA A 26 -18.80 17.23 6.01
C ALA A 26 -19.35 17.46 4.59
N GLU A 27 -18.51 17.91 3.64
CA GLU A 27 -18.94 18.20 2.28
C GLU A 27 -18.85 16.96 1.39
N THR A 28 -19.82 16.82 0.49
CA THR A 28 -19.86 15.75 -0.51
C THR A 28 -20.03 16.33 -1.91
N ALA A 29 -19.44 15.66 -2.88
CA ALA A 29 -19.48 16.03 -4.28
C ALA A 29 -19.57 14.77 -5.16
N LEU A 30 -20.36 14.89 -6.22
CA LEU A 30 -20.57 13.83 -7.20
C LEU A 30 -20.11 14.30 -8.56
N TYR A 31 -19.31 13.49 -9.25
CA TYR A 31 -18.82 13.78 -10.58
C TYR A 31 -19.07 12.65 -11.56
N ARG A 32 -19.25 12.96 -12.84
CA ARG A 32 -19.43 11.99 -13.92
C ARG A 32 -18.29 12.06 -14.93
N PHE A 33 -17.74 10.90 -15.25
CA PHE A 33 -16.81 10.72 -16.36
C PHE A 33 -17.57 10.68 -17.68
N SER A 34 -16.91 11.10 -18.76
CA SER A 34 -17.49 11.10 -20.11
C SER A 34 -17.49 9.70 -20.72
N ARG A 35 -16.57 8.84 -20.25
CA ARG A 35 -16.37 7.47 -20.72
C ARG A 35 -16.21 6.51 -19.55
N PHE A 36 -16.46 5.23 -19.82
CA PHE A 36 -16.06 4.17 -18.92
C PHE A 36 -14.54 4.01 -18.96
N TRP A 37 -13.92 3.92 -17.79
CA TRP A 37 -12.49 3.67 -17.63
C TRP A 37 -12.27 2.48 -16.71
N ALA A 38 -11.37 1.58 -17.10
CA ALA A 38 -10.89 0.52 -16.22
C ALA A 38 -9.85 1.12 -15.28
N PHE A 39 -10.20 1.32 -14.02
CA PHE A 39 -9.25 1.84 -13.04
C PHE A 39 -8.51 0.69 -12.37
N SER A 40 -7.18 0.75 -12.39
CA SER A 40 -6.34 -0.11 -11.56
C SER A 40 -6.15 0.55 -10.20
N ASN A 41 -6.84 0.06 -9.18
CA ASN A 41 -6.67 0.49 -7.79
C ASN A 41 -5.86 -0.58 -7.05
N VAL A 42 -4.55 -0.55 -7.27
CA VAL A 42 -3.61 -1.53 -6.73
C VAL A 42 -2.86 -0.87 -5.56
N GLY A 43 -3.16 -1.30 -4.34
CA GLY A 43 -2.58 -0.74 -3.12
C GLY A 43 -3.36 0.44 -2.52
N ARG A 44 -3.01 0.78 -1.28
CA ARG A 44 -3.77 1.69 -0.40
C ARG A 44 -3.91 3.12 -0.94
N TYR A 45 -2.81 3.66 -1.46
CA TYR A 45 -2.71 5.05 -1.94
C TYR A 45 -2.53 5.12 -3.45
N SER A 46 -3.22 4.25 -4.19
CA SER A 46 -3.20 4.25 -5.65
C SER A 46 -4.20 5.20 -6.30
N PHE A 47 -5.31 5.43 -5.60
CA PHE A 47 -6.40 6.27 -6.07
C PHE A 47 -6.34 7.68 -5.47
N LEU A 48 -6.27 7.77 -4.13
CA LEU A 48 -6.16 9.02 -3.39
C LEU A 48 -4.84 9.03 -2.63
N SER A 49 -4.16 10.17 -2.66
CA SER A 49 -2.93 10.40 -1.90
C SER A 49 -3.15 10.40 -0.39
N PRO A 50 -2.10 10.11 0.42
CA PRO A 50 -2.22 10.05 1.87
C PRO A 50 -2.73 11.36 2.51
N ASP A 51 -2.45 12.52 1.92
CA ASP A 51 -2.90 13.82 2.41
C ASP A 51 -4.27 14.26 1.86
N GLY A 52 -4.87 13.47 0.95
CA GLY A 52 -6.15 13.79 0.32
C GLY A 52 -6.12 14.95 -0.67
N LYS A 53 -4.93 15.42 -1.09
CA LYS A 53 -4.77 16.58 -1.99
C LYS A 53 -4.46 16.21 -3.42
N SER A 54 -4.23 14.94 -3.70
CA SER A 54 -3.99 14.42 -5.04
C SER A 54 -4.77 13.15 -5.32
N ILE A 55 -5.22 12.99 -6.56
CA ILE A 55 -6.04 11.86 -7.01
C ILE A 55 -5.61 11.39 -8.40
N THR A 56 -5.66 10.07 -8.64
CA THR A 56 -5.41 9.49 -9.96
C THR A 56 -6.72 9.38 -10.72
N LEU A 57 -6.84 10.04 -11.87
CA LEU A 57 -8.02 9.97 -12.74
C LEU A 57 -7.62 9.82 -14.21
N ALA A 58 -8.40 9.10 -15.01
CA ALA A 58 -8.12 8.96 -16.44
C ALA A 58 -8.47 10.21 -17.26
N GLU A 59 -9.44 10.99 -16.80
CA GLU A 59 -9.86 12.28 -17.36
C GLU A 59 -10.44 13.16 -16.24
N THR A 60 -10.62 14.45 -16.51
CA THR A 60 -11.29 15.35 -15.58
C THR A 60 -12.81 15.12 -15.63
N PRO A 61 -13.46 14.68 -14.53
CA PRO A 61 -14.89 14.44 -14.55
C PRO A 61 -15.67 15.75 -14.38
N SER A 62 -16.92 15.74 -14.86
CA SER A 62 -17.85 16.86 -14.74
C SER A 62 -18.60 16.83 -13.40
N LEU A 63 -18.72 17.98 -12.72
CA LEU A 63 -19.51 18.07 -11.49
C LEU A 63 -21.00 17.84 -11.77
N ILE A 64 -21.63 16.93 -11.02
CA ILE A 64 -23.06 16.67 -11.05
C ILE A 64 -23.76 17.42 -9.91
N SER A 65 -23.22 17.30 -8.69
CA SER A 65 -23.82 17.87 -7.48
C SER A 65 -22.79 18.11 -6.37
N GLY A 66 -23.12 19.02 -5.45
CA GLY A 66 -22.26 19.40 -4.32
C GLY A 66 -21.27 20.53 -4.63
N ALA A 67 -20.35 20.79 -3.70
CA ALA A 67 -19.27 21.75 -3.89
C ALA A 67 -18.19 21.17 -4.83
N ASN A 68 -17.50 22.01 -5.61
CA ASN A 68 -16.40 21.52 -6.46
C ASN A 68 -15.13 21.24 -5.64
N LEU A 69 -15.12 20.13 -4.93
CA LEU A 69 -14.01 19.63 -4.13
C LEU A 69 -12.76 19.26 -4.96
N LEU A 70 -12.92 18.93 -6.26
CA LEU A 70 -11.78 18.63 -7.14
C LEU A 70 -10.94 19.87 -7.49
N ARG A 71 -11.48 21.08 -7.32
CA ARG A 71 -10.76 22.33 -7.60
C ARG A 71 -9.43 22.42 -6.84
N ASP A 72 -9.41 21.93 -5.61
CA ASP A 72 -8.26 21.99 -4.71
C ASP A 72 -7.54 20.62 -4.62
N ILE A 73 -7.76 19.74 -5.59
CA ILE A 73 -7.10 18.44 -5.70
C ILE A 73 -6.29 18.39 -6.98
N THR A 74 -5.01 18.04 -6.84
CA THR A 74 -4.10 17.83 -7.97
C THR A 74 -4.43 16.50 -8.64
N ILE A 75 -4.81 16.54 -9.91
CA ILE A 75 -5.14 15.34 -10.69
C ILE A 75 -3.85 14.81 -11.34
N PHE A 76 -3.55 13.54 -11.11
CA PHE A 76 -2.57 12.80 -11.91
C PHE A 76 -3.31 12.05 -13.03
N PRO A 77 -3.10 12.41 -14.31
CA PRO A 77 -3.78 11.78 -15.43
C PRO A 77 -3.22 10.38 -15.69
N ASN A 78 -3.96 9.34 -15.32
CA ASN A 78 -3.56 7.96 -15.60
C ASN A 78 -4.78 7.03 -15.75
N GLY A 79 -4.74 6.19 -16.80
CA GLY A 79 -5.85 5.33 -17.18
C GLY A 79 -5.62 3.82 -17.00
N THR A 80 -4.37 3.34 -16.93
CA THR A 80 -4.10 1.89 -16.96
C THR A 80 -2.92 1.43 -16.11
N SER A 81 -1.93 2.30 -15.86
CA SER A 81 -0.77 1.94 -15.03
C SER A 81 -1.13 1.90 -13.54
N ASN A 82 -0.39 1.10 -12.77
CA ASN A 82 -0.47 1.18 -11.31
C ASN A 82 0.24 2.45 -10.85
N VAL A 83 -0.46 3.27 -10.05
CA VAL A 83 0.07 4.50 -9.48
C VAL A 83 0.12 4.33 -7.97
N PHE A 84 1.13 4.90 -7.33
CA PHE A 84 1.31 4.86 -5.88
C PHE A 84 1.69 6.25 -5.39
N PHE A 85 0.78 6.91 -4.69
CA PHE A 85 1.05 8.21 -4.07
C PHE A 85 1.83 8.05 -2.77
N MET A 86 2.86 8.89 -2.65
CA MET A 86 3.56 9.23 -1.43
C MET A 86 3.39 10.74 -1.19
N ASN A 87 3.52 11.23 0.04
CA ASN A 87 3.22 12.65 0.37
C ASN A 87 3.76 13.67 -0.66
N ASP A 88 5.04 13.56 -1.06
CA ASP A 88 5.68 14.52 -1.96
C ASP A 88 5.99 13.95 -3.37
N TYR A 89 5.68 12.67 -3.60
CA TYR A 89 6.09 11.94 -4.81
C TYR A 89 4.99 10.98 -5.23
N LEU A 90 4.95 10.60 -6.50
CA LEU A 90 4.22 9.41 -6.90
C LEU A 90 5.11 8.51 -7.75
N TYR A 91 4.79 7.23 -7.71
CA TYR A 91 5.44 6.22 -8.52
C TYR A 91 4.42 5.66 -9.52
N VAL A 92 4.84 5.51 -10.77
CA VAL A 92 4.03 4.90 -11.82
C VAL A 92 4.73 3.64 -12.30
N ASP A 93 3.99 2.54 -12.28
CA ASP A 93 4.40 1.26 -12.82
C ASP A 93 4.23 1.23 -14.34
N LEU A 94 5.35 1.24 -15.06
CA LEU A 94 5.41 1.19 -16.51
C LEU A 94 6.07 -0.12 -16.96
N GLN A 95 5.86 -0.48 -18.23
CA GLN A 95 6.40 -1.71 -18.81
C GLN A 95 7.94 -1.85 -18.68
N GLU A 96 8.67 -0.73 -18.75
CA GLU A 96 10.14 -0.70 -18.67
C GLU A 96 10.67 -0.55 -17.24
N GLY A 97 9.80 -0.37 -16.25
CA GLY A 97 10.17 -0.13 -14.86
C GLY A 97 9.26 0.90 -14.18
N MET A 98 9.67 1.39 -13.02
CA MET A 98 8.91 2.40 -12.29
C MET A 98 9.47 3.79 -12.54
N GLN A 99 8.58 4.75 -12.78
CA GLN A 99 8.90 6.16 -12.95
C GLN A 99 8.49 6.93 -11.69
N LYS A 100 9.40 7.75 -11.16
CA LYS A 100 9.09 8.67 -10.05
C LYS A 100 8.71 10.05 -10.58
N TYR A 101 7.70 10.63 -9.99
CA TYR A 101 7.27 12.01 -10.21
C TYR A 101 7.29 12.77 -8.89
N ALA A 102 7.51 14.08 -8.95
CA ALA A 102 7.38 14.95 -7.80
C ALA A 102 6.31 16.02 -8.07
N ALA A 103 5.72 16.54 -7.00
CA ALA A 103 4.82 17.67 -7.10
C ALA A 103 5.53 18.88 -7.75
N ALA A 104 4.83 19.56 -8.64
CA ALA A 104 5.26 20.77 -9.32
C ALA A 104 4.08 21.74 -9.46
N ASP A 105 4.34 22.99 -9.88
CA ASP A 105 3.30 23.99 -10.06
C ASP A 105 2.24 23.49 -11.06
N GLY A 106 1.03 23.25 -10.55
CA GLY A 106 -0.11 22.79 -11.35
C GLY A 106 -0.13 21.30 -11.70
N GLY A 107 0.72 20.46 -11.08
CA GLY A 107 0.68 19.01 -11.35
C GLY A 107 1.88 18.23 -10.86
N TRP A 108 2.35 17.33 -11.73
CA TRP A 108 3.41 16.36 -11.46
C TRP A 108 4.50 16.45 -12.51
N ALA A 109 5.75 16.53 -12.08
CA ALA A 109 6.91 16.56 -12.95
C ALA A 109 7.72 15.26 -12.84
N GLU A 110 8.13 14.71 -13.98
CA GLU A 110 8.97 13.52 -14.05
C GLU A 110 10.34 13.78 -13.39
N ARG A 111 10.78 12.86 -12.55
CA ARG A 111 12.17 12.84 -12.03
C ARG A 111 13.03 11.95 -12.93
N VAL A 112 14.31 12.27 -13.04
CA VAL A 112 15.26 11.50 -13.89
C VAL A 112 15.37 10.02 -13.47
N ALA A 113 15.05 9.68 -12.22
CA ALA A 113 15.20 8.33 -11.70
C ALA A 113 14.13 7.37 -12.26
N LYS A 114 14.58 6.42 -13.08
CA LYS A 114 13.85 5.21 -13.47
C LYS A 114 14.36 4.01 -12.69
N PHE A 115 13.45 3.23 -12.14
CA PHE A 115 13.79 2.05 -11.35
C PHE A 115 13.49 0.80 -12.14
N LYS A 116 14.54 0.07 -12.52
CA LYS A 116 14.36 -1.19 -13.23
C LYS A 116 13.78 -2.23 -12.28
N ARG A 117 12.65 -2.80 -12.68
CA ARG A 117 12.03 -3.94 -12.01
C ARG A 117 12.50 -5.26 -12.63
N PRO A 118 12.56 -6.37 -11.87
CA PRO A 118 12.71 -7.70 -12.44
C PRO A 118 11.60 -8.02 -13.47
N THR A 119 11.97 -8.64 -14.58
CA THR A 119 11.01 -9.09 -15.61
C THR A 119 9.98 -10.05 -15.03
N GLY A 120 8.70 -9.90 -15.41
CA GLY A 120 7.61 -10.80 -15.01
C GLY A 120 7.04 -10.54 -13.62
N PHE A 121 7.36 -9.38 -13.04
CA PHE A 121 6.75 -8.88 -11.81
C PHE A 121 6.00 -7.59 -12.09
N ASP A 122 4.91 -7.34 -11.37
CA ASP A 122 4.19 -6.06 -11.32
C ASP A 122 4.20 -5.48 -9.91
N ALA A 123 4.11 -4.15 -9.79
CA ALA A 123 4.10 -3.50 -8.49
C ALA A 123 2.69 -3.62 -7.92
N SER A 124 2.59 -4.07 -6.66
CA SER A 124 1.30 -4.19 -5.96
C SER A 124 1.11 -3.18 -4.85
N GLU A 125 2.20 -2.67 -4.27
CA GLU A 125 2.15 -1.65 -3.21
C GLU A 125 3.50 -0.94 -3.13
N ILE A 126 3.49 0.35 -2.76
CA ILE A 126 4.71 1.08 -2.39
C ILE A 126 4.47 1.77 -1.06
N ILE A 127 5.37 1.54 -0.12
CA ILE A 127 5.25 2.06 1.22
C ILE A 127 6.60 2.53 1.78
N ARG A 128 6.56 3.54 2.65
CA ARG A 128 7.76 4.02 3.35
C ARG A 128 8.01 3.20 4.61
N CYS A 129 9.13 2.49 4.65
CA CYS A 129 9.64 1.73 5.78
C CYS A 129 10.93 2.38 6.28
N GLY A 130 10.97 2.88 7.51
CA GLY A 130 12.21 3.40 8.09
C GLY A 130 12.93 4.48 7.25
N GLY A 131 12.16 5.31 6.55
CA GLY A 131 12.70 6.36 5.66
C GLY A 131 13.01 5.89 4.23
N HIS A 132 12.84 4.61 3.93
CA HIS A 132 13.05 4.03 2.60
C HIS A 132 11.73 3.71 1.93
N ASP A 133 11.60 4.02 0.63
CA ASP A 133 10.45 3.60 -0.15
C ASP A 133 10.68 2.15 -0.59
N VAL A 134 9.78 1.25 -0.20
CA VAL A 134 9.86 -0.18 -0.48
C VAL A 134 8.67 -0.57 -1.33
N VAL A 135 8.96 -1.21 -2.46
CA VAL A 135 7.96 -1.76 -3.36
C VAL A 135 7.72 -3.25 -3.07
N SER A 136 6.45 -3.63 -3.04
CA SER A 136 6.00 -5.01 -3.17
C SER A 136 5.79 -5.36 -4.63
N LEU A 137 6.38 -6.46 -5.07
CA LEU A 137 6.36 -6.94 -6.44
C LEU A 137 5.70 -8.32 -6.50
N VAL A 138 4.80 -8.52 -7.44
CA VAL A 138 4.01 -9.75 -7.60
C VAL A 138 4.21 -10.30 -8.99
N GLY A 139 4.71 -11.53 -9.08
CA GLY A 139 4.74 -12.33 -10.31
C GLY A 139 3.71 -13.45 -10.26
N SER A 140 3.66 -14.28 -11.31
CA SER A 140 2.67 -15.36 -11.43
C SER A 140 2.69 -16.36 -10.27
N GLU A 141 3.87 -16.65 -9.72
CA GLU A 141 4.05 -17.69 -8.68
C GLU A 141 4.91 -17.21 -7.50
N SER A 142 5.29 -15.93 -7.44
CA SER A 142 6.18 -15.43 -6.38
C SER A 142 6.00 -13.94 -6.11
N SER A 143 6.43 -13.51 -4.93
CA SER A 143 6.53 -12.10 -4.56
C SER A 143 7.97 -11.70 -4.26
N ARG A 144 8.27 -10.41 -4.40
CA ARG A 144 9.58 -9.82 -4.08
C ARG A 144 9.41 -8.45 -3.44
N TYR A 145 10.41 -8.05 -2.68
CA TYR A 145 10.48 -6.74 -2.07
C TYR A 145 11.78 -6.05 -2.49
N MET A 146 11.67 -4.77 -2.86
CA MET A 146 12.81 -3.99 -3.33
C MET A 146 12.73 -2.58 -2.75
N VAL A 147 13.90 -2.01 -2.45
CA VAL A 147 13.99 -0.60 -2.07
C VAL A 147 14.08 0.22 -3.34
N ILE A 148 13.19 1.20 -3.47
CA ILE A 148 13.27 2.26 -4.47
C ILE A 148 14.23 3.31 -3.92
N ALA A 149 15.42 3.42 -4.51
CA ALA A 149 16.42 4.37 -4.06
C ALA A 149 17.11 5.06 -5.23
N ASP A 150 17.19 6.39 -5.16
CA ASP A 150 17.83 7.23 -6.19
C ASP A 150 19.35 6.94 -6.30
N VAL A 151 19.95 6.34 -5.27
CA VAL A 151 21.36 5.95 -5.24
C VAL A 151 21.51 4.41 -5.22
N PRO A 152 22.37 3.81 -6.06
CA PRO A 152 22.54 2.35 -6.14
C PRO A 152 22.92 1.67 -4.83
N GLY A 153 23.72 2.32 -3.98
CA GLY A 153 24.20 1.76 -2.70
C GLY A 153 23.12 1.53 -1.64
N SER A 154 21.98 2.21 -1.75
CA SER A 154 20.84 2.09 -0.81
C SER A 154 19.87 0.95 -1.14
N GLN A 155 20.05 0.26 -2.27
CA GLN A 155 19.13 -0.79 -2.73
C GLN A 155 19.21 -2.10 -1.90
N ASP A 156 20.31 -2.31 -1.17
CA ASP A 156 20.50 -3.49 -0.32
C ASP A 156 20.09 -3.28 1.15
N TRP A 157 19.38 -2.19 1.46
CA TRP A 157 18.96 -1.91 2.84
C TRP A 157 18.17 -3.07 3.49
N LEU A 158 17.29 -3.74 2.74
CA LEU A 158 16.58 -4.97 3.21
C LEU A 158 17.54 -6.14 3.53
N GLY A 159 18.70 -6.21 2.86
CA GLY A 159 19.75 -7.16 3.19
C GLY A 159 20.47 -6.79 4.49
N GLN A 160 20.82 -5.50 4.61
CA GLN A 160 21.56 -4.94 5.75
C GLN A 160 20.77 -5.01 7.06
N THR A 161 19.46 -4.73 7.02
CA THR A 161 18.57 -4.83 8.20
C THR A 161 18.24 -6.28 8.57
N GLY A 162 18.61 -7.25 7.72
CA GLY A 162 18.42 -8.67 7.97
C GLY A 162 17.06 -9.21 7.55
N ILE A 163 16.13 -8.39 7.04
CA ILE A 163 14.80 -8.86 6.64
C ILE A 163 14.88 -9.92 5.53
N ARG A 164 15.84 -9.81 4.59
CA ARG A 164 16.07 -10.85 3.57
C ARG A 164 16.48 -12.20 4.16
N LYS A 165 17.14 -12.24 5.33
CA LYS A 165 17.46 -13.51 6.00
C LYS A 165 16.20 -14.15 6.55
N LEU A 166 15.25 -13.36 7.06
CA LEU A 166 13.93 -13.85 7.49
C LEU A 166 13.15 -14.42 6.31
N PHE A 167 13.17 -13.76 5.15
CA PHE A 167 12.48 -14.25 3.94
C PHE A 167 13.08 -15.53 3.35
N ARG A 168 14.31 -15.90 3.73
CA ARG A 168 14.90 -17.21 3.38
C ARG A 168 14.50 -18.32 4.34
N LYS A 169 14.10 -17.96 5.57
CA LYS A 169 13.71 -18.87 6.65
C LYS A 169 12.18 -19.08 6.72
N HIS A 170 11.42 -18.18 6.11
CA HIS A 170 9.97 -18.17 6.10
C HIS A 170 9.48 -17.91 4.68
N ASN A 171 8.35 -18.49 4.30
CA ASN A 171 7.63 -18.02 3.13
C ASN A 171 7.05 -16.63 3.45
N THR A 172 7.08 -15.71 2.51
CA THR A 172 6.47 -14.39 2.65
C THR A 172 5.26 -14.28 1.75
N PRO A 173 4.11 -13.76 2.24
CA PRO A 173 2.99 -13.47 1.36
C PRO A 173 3.32 -12.28 0.44
N VAL A 174 2.31 -11.89 -0.32
CA VAL A 174 2.39 -11.03 -1.51
C VAL A 174 2.43 -9.53 -1.17
N LEU A 175 2.16 -9.13 0.08
CA LEU A 175 1.86 -7.75 0.41
C LEU A 175 2.63 -7.24 1.62
N ILE A 176 3.19 -6.04 1.45
CA ILE A 176 3.63 -5.20 2.56
C ILE A 176 2.39 -4.47 3.07
N SER A 177 2.08 -4.71 4.33
CA SER A 177 1.17 -3.83 5.06
C SER A 177 1.98 -2.72 5.71
N GLY A 178 1.42 -1.53 5.84
CA GLY A 178 2.00 -0.59 6.77
C GLY A 178 1.36 0.78 6.85
N GLY A 179 1.96 1.55 7.75
CA GLY A 179 1.53 2.88 8.15
C GLY A 179 2.54 3.45 9.14
N TYR A 180 2.56 4.77 9.28
CA TYR A 180 3.43 5.49 10.21
C TYR A 180 4.95 5.21 10.04
N GLY A 181 5.39 4.84 8.83
CA GLY A 181 6.79 4.53 8.56
C GLY A 181 7.23 3.11 8.91
N THR A 182 6.28 2.25 9.30
CA THR A 182 6.51 0.85 9.67
C THR A 182 5.88 -0.07 8.64
N CYS A 183 6.64 -1.10 8.26
CA CYS A 183 6.22 -2.14 7.33
C CYS A 183 6.11 -3.49 8.01
N GLY A 184 5.03 -4.22 7.74
CA GLY A 184 4.74 -5.53 8.28
C GLY A 184 4.86 -6.62 7.22
N PHE A 185 5.58 -7.68 7.56
CA PHE A 185 5.81 -8.86 6.75
C PHE A 185 5.34 -10.09 7.51
N PRO A 186 4.24 -10.72 7.10
CA PRO A 186 3.84 -11.98 7.69
C PRO A 186 4.91 -13.04 7.45
N LEU A 187 5.20 -13.83 8.47
CA LEU A 187 6.13 -14.94 8.41
C LEU A 187 5.31 -16.23 8.32
N LEU A 188 5.38 -16.89 7.18
CA LEU A 188 4.65 -18.14 6.93
C LEU A 188 5.55 -19.35 7.18
N ASP A 189 4.96 -20.46 7.60
CA ASP A 189 5.65 -21.74 7.68
C ASP A 189 5.96 -22.26 6.27
N HIS A 190 7.22 -22.66 6.02
CA HIS A 190 7.63 -23.31 4.77
C HIS A 190 6.86 -24.60 4.49
N LYS A 191 6.45 -25.34 5.53
CA LYS A 191 5.70 -26.60 5.38
C LYS A 191 4.21 -26.36 5.15
N ARG A 192 3.68 -25.20 5.57
CA ARG A 192 2.26 -24.84 5.50
C ARG A 192 2.15 -23.43 4.95
N TRP A 193 2.13 -23.32 3.62
CA TRP A 193 2.19 -22.05 2.88
C TRP A 193 1.05 -21.05 3.20
N ASN A 194 0.01 -21.48 3.92
CA ASN A 194 -1.13 -20.66 4.29
C ASN A 194 -1.16 -20.29 5.78
N ALA A 195 -0.22 -20.77 6.59
CA ALA A 195 -0.18 -20.57 8.03
C ALA A 195 0.80 -19.47 8.41
N THR A 196 0.28 -18.37 8.96
CA THR A 196 1.11 -17.31 9.54
C THR A 196 1.53 -17.70 10.94
N ILE A 197 2.84 -17.84 11.14
CA ILE A 197 3.45 -18.23 12.42
C ILE A 197 4.04 -17.03 13.18
N GLY A 198 4.16 -15.89 12.51
CA GLY A 198 4.71 -14.67 13.07
C GLY A 198 4.52 -13.47 12.17
N LEU A 199 4.97 -12.32 12.65
CA LEU A 199 5.07 -11.09 11.90
C LEU A 199 6.50 -10.55 12.07
N ALA A 200 7.09 -10.02 11.02
CA ALA A 200 8.24 -9.14 11.14
C ALA A 200 7.79 -7.70 10.86
N SER A 201 8.16 -6.75 11.71
CA SER A 201 8.06 -5.33 11.39
C SER A 201 9.44 -4.76 11.06
N LEU A 202 9.45 -3.73 10.22
CA LEU A 202 10.64 -2.98 9.87
C LEU A 202 10.33 -1.48 9.88
N ASP A 203 11.11 -0.75 10.67
CA ASP A 203 11.06 0.71 10.76
C ASP A 203 12.48 1.31 10.77
N ALA A 204 12.62 2.58 11.16
CA ALA A 204 13.90 3.27 11.23
C ALA A 204 14.84 2.73 12.33
N SER A 205 14.28 2.06 13.35
CA SER A 205 15.02 1.45 14.45
C SER A 205 15.50 0.02 14.14
N GLY A 206 14.97 -0.60 13.09
CA GLY A 206 15.40 -1.90 12.58
C GLY A 206 14.26 -2.90 12.47
N VAL A 207 14.61 -4.20 12.47
CA VAL A 207 13.64 -5.30 12.38
C VAL A 207 13.20 -5.72 13.77
N GLN A 208 11.89 -5.91 13.96
CA GLN A 208 11.33 -6.60 15.11
C GLN A 208 10.52 -7.81 14.64
N THR A 209 10.40 -8.84 15.49
CA THR A 209 9.59 -10.02 15.19
C THR A 209 8.58 -10.24 16.30
N TYR A 210 7.35 -10.56 15.91
CA TYR A 210 6.24 -10.87 16.78
C TYR A 210 5.87 -12.34 16.55
N SER A 211 5.86 -13.12 17.62
CA SER A 211 5.24 -14.44 17.59
C SER A 211 3.74 -14.26 17.74
N LEU A 212 2.95 -14.88 16.86
CA LEU A 212 1.51 -14.86 17.01
C LEU A 212 1.09 -15.91 18.05
N PRO A 213 0.26 -15.54 19.05
CA PRO A 213 -0.33 -16.53 19.94
C PRO A 213 -1.21 -17.47 19.11
N TYR A 214 -1.13 -18.76 19.42
CA TYR A 214 -2.01 -19.80 18.86
C TYR A 214 -3.48 -19.34 18.85
N PRO A 215 -4.28 -19.68 17.82
CA PRO A 215 -3.99 -20.60 16.70
C PRO A 215 -3.37 -19.95 15.44
N GLU A 216 -2.94 -20.77 14.48
CA GLU A 216 -2.44 -20.32 13.17
C GLU A 216 -3.49 -19.46 12.45
N ILE A 217 -3.08 -18.26 12.02
CA ILE A 217 -3.96 -17.29 11.34
C ILE A 217 -3.63 -17.25 9.86
N ARG A 218 -4.64 -17.35 9.01
CA ARG A 218 -4.54 -17.00 7.58
C ARG A 218 -4.91 -15.53 7.43
N LEU A 219 -3.95 -14.72 7.02
CA LEU A 219 -4.16 -13.29 6.78
C LEU A 219 -4.83 -13.05 5.44
N ILE A 220 -5.64 -11.99 5.37
CA ILE A 220 -6.07 -11.38 4.12
C ILE A 220 -5.10 -10.22 3.82
N ASN A 221 -5.08 -9.85 2.55
CA ASN A 221 -4.15 -8.94 1.90
C ASN A 221 -4.00 -7.54 2.55
N ASP A 222 -4.94 -7.08 3.38
CA ASP A 222 -4.98 -5.70 3.93
C ASP A 222 -5.03 -5.64 5.48
N ASP A 223 -4.70 -6.73 6.18
CA ASP A 223 -5.18 -6.95 7.56
C ASP A 223 -4.24 -6.53 8.70
N ILE A 224 -3.10 -5.89 8.43
CA ILE A 224 -2.12 -5.53 9.47
C ILE A 224 -2.06 -4.02 9.63
N SER A 225 -2.34 -3.55 10.85
CA SER A 225 -2.30 -2.15 11.23
C SER A 225 -1.37 -1.94 12.41
N PHE A 226 -0.43 -1.01 12.27
CA PHE A 226 0.46 -0.61 13.37
C PHE A 226 -0.13 0.58 14.13
N SER A 227 -0.03 0.53 15.45
CA SER A 227 -0.19 1.70 16.31
C SER A 227 0.87 2.76 15.98
N LYS A 228 0.53 4.03 16.22
CA LYS A 228 1.41 5.17 15.92
C LYS A 228 2.72 5.16 16.75
N ASP A 229 2.68 4.60 17.96
CA ASP A 229 3.85 4.44 18.83
C ASP A 229 4.66 3.17 18.51
N GLY A 230 4.19 2.33 17.58
CA GLY A 230 4.83 1.07 17.19
C GLY A 230 4.76 -0.04 18.25
N CYS A 231 4.04 0.20 19.37
CA CYS A 231 3.99 -0.76 20.47
C CYS A 231 2.99 -1.89 20.25
N PHE A 232 1.96 -1.65 19.45
CA PHE A 232 0.91 -2.60 19.13
C PHE A 232 0.76 -2.81 17.63
N VAL A 233 0.47 -4.05 17.26
CA VAL A 233 -0.01 -4.40 15.92
C VAL A 233 -1.38 -5.07 16.05
N LEU A 234 -2.31 -4.62 15.21
CA LEU A 234 -3.61 -5.23 15.02
C LEU A 234 -3.57 -6.05 13.75
N ILE A 235 -4.04 -7.28 13.85
CA ILE A 235 -3.99 -8.28 12.78
C ILE A 235 -5.38 -8.85 12.64
N GLN A 236 -5.99 -8.68 11.47
CA GLN A 236 -7.22 -9.35 11.11
C GLN A 236 -6.90 -10.65 10.35
N GLY A 237 -7.74 -11.67 10.47
CA GLY A 237 -7.56 -12.90 9.71
C GLY A 237 -8.48 -14.03 10.14
N PHE A 238 -8.26 -15.22 9.58
CA PHE A 238 -9.07 -16.41 9.86
C PHE A 238 -8.29 -17.46 10.62
N TRP A 239 -8.91 -18.10 11.62
CA TRP A 239 -8.29 -19.23 12.30
C TRP A 239 -8.34 -20.48 11.41
N LEU A 240 -7.17 -21.08 11.16
CA LEU A 240 -7.08 -22.34 10.45
C LEU A 240 -7.64 -23.46 11.35
N GLY A 241 -8.86 -23.92 11.08
CA GLY A 241 -9.51 -25.02 11.81
C GLY A 241 -10.99 -24.80 12.15
N GLN A 242 -11.52 -23.59 12.00
CA GLN A 242 -12.96 -23.33 12.11
C GLN A 242 -13.57 -23.04 10.73
N GLN A 243 -14.63 -23.77 10.38
CA GLN A 243 -15.43 -23.48 9.17
C GLN A 243 -16.66 -22.68 9.58
N GLY A 244 -16.86 -21.52 8.94
CA GLY A 244 -18.03 -20.67 9.13
C GLY A 244 -17.79 -19.22 8.69
N PRO A 245 -18.85 -18.47 8.35
CA PRO A 245 -18.76 -17.06 7.96
C PRO A 245 -18.28 -16.13 9.09
N ASP A 246 -18.32 -16.59 10.35
CA ASP A 246 -17.94 -15.81 11.55
C ASP A 246 -16.48 -16.08 12.03
N ASN A 247 -15.61 -16.63 11.18
CA ASN A 247 -14.25 -16.99 11.59
C ASN A 247 -13.23 -15.86 11.40
N THR A 248 -13.67 -14.61 11.26
CA THR A 248 -12.77 -13.45 11.21
C THR A 248 -12.46 -12.98 12.62
N HIS A 249 -11.18 -12.96 12.97
CA HIS A 249 -10.69 -12.56 14.28
C HIS A 249 -9.79 -11.34 14.16
N LEU A 250 -9.86 -10.47 15.16
CA LEU A 250 -8.92 -9.37 15.35
C LEU A 250 -7.99 -9.73 16.50
N LEU A 251 -6.70 -9.81 16.22
CA LEU A 251 -5.66 -10.09 17.18
C LEU A 251 -4.83 -8.83 17.42
N ALA A 252 -4.69 -8.45 18.69
CA ALA A 252 -3.75 -7.42 19.12
C ALA A 252 -2.48 -8.08 19.66
N VAL A 253 -1.32 -7.69 19.12
CA VAL A 253 -0.02 -8.18 19.58
C VAL A 253 0.84 -7.00 20.01
N GLN A 254 1.44 -7.10 21.20
CA GLN A 254 2.35 -6.08 21.73
C GLN A 254 3.79 -6.41 21.33
N SER A 255 4.56 -5.40 20.95
CA SER A 255 6.00 -5.51 20.71
C SER A 255 6.73 -5.83 22.01
N GLN A 256 7.74 -6.72 21.94
CA GLN A 256 8.67 -6.97 23.04
C GLN A 256 9.39 -5.70 23.51
N ARG A 257 9.56 -4.71 22.64
CA ARG A 257 10.20 -3.43 23.00
C ARG A 257 9.37 -2.62 24.00
N CYS A 258 8.05 -2.84 24.04
CA CYS A 258 7.12 -2.10 24.89
C CYS A 258 6.57 -2.94 26.06
N GLN A 259 7.18 -4.10 26.33
CA GLN A 259 6.98 -4.91 27.53
C GLN A 259 8.01 -4.53 28.60
#